data_AF-A0A4Q5SMX1-F1
#
_entry.id   AF-A0A4Q5SMX1-F1
#
_cell.length_a   1.000
_cell.length_b   1.000
_cell.length_c   1.000
_cell.angle_alpha   90.00
_cell.angle_beta   90.00
_cell.angle_gamma   90.00
#
_symmetry.space_group_name_H-M   'P 1'
#
loop_
_entity.id
_entity.type
_entity.pdbx_description
1 polymer ?
#
loop_
_entity_poly.entity_id
_entity_poly.type
_entity_poly.pdbx_seq_one_letter_code
_entity_poly.pdbx_strand_id
1 'polypeptide(L)'
;MKRAFGLGAAVLLASGSTLVLAQSQPEDLLPPGFDQPAPTPAATRAPRPAPSPVPSPAASGAPAMQPGEVIQALPGSAGAGDAPTLGSGIDLAKLPTLEQLEAMSTDELDELFGLKPKVDIPAAAQRSMARVGVIDPDEGGLPVFSLAKQPAGLVRAALAGSQGPVISRWGHILLRRALASRLAAPEGMDPAEFAALRASLLNRMGEFAAARALVQDVDTANYSPALTGAALDSYIGNADIL
;
A
#
# COMPACT_ATOMS: atom_id res chain seq x y z
N MET A 1 2.60 -27.16 50.42
CA MET A 1 3.45 -28.11 49.68
C MET A 1 2.98 -28.18 48.23
N LYS A 2 3.89 -27.91 47.27
CA LYS A 2 3.90 -28.40 45.85
C LYS A 2 2.69 -28.00 44.99
N ARG A 3 2.67 -27.00 44.09
CA ARG A 3 3.61 -26.64 42.99
C ARG A 3 4.22 -27.86 42.29
N ALA A 4 3.53 -28.39 41.28
CA ALA A 4 4.08 -29.07 40.09
C ALA A 4 2.97 -29.79 39.31
N PHE A 5 2.30 -29.12 38.36
CA PHE A 5 1.56 -29.79 37.27
C PHE A 5 1.54 -28.98 35.96
N GLY A 6 2.54 -28.10 35.77
CA GLY A 6 2.73 -27.32 34.55
C GLY A 6 4.03 -27.73 33.87
N LEU A 7 4.10 -28.96 33.35
CA LEU A 7 5.19 -29.44 32.48
C LEU A 7 4.77 -30.82 31.94
N GLY A 8 3.89 -30.85 30.95
CA GLY A 8 3.40 -32.10 30.36
C GLY A 8 2.50 -31.95 29.13
N ALA A 9 1.98 -30.75 28.86
CA ALA A 9 1.10 -30.50 27.71
C ALA A 9 1.79 -29.81 26.51
N ALA A 10 3.10 -29.53 26.59
CA ALA A 10 3.82 -28.77 25.55
C ALA A 10 4.70 -29.64 24.62
N VAL A 11 4.71 -30.97 24.77
CA VAL A 11 5.53 -31.88 23.93
C VAL A 11 4.67 -32.75 23.00
N LEU A 12 3.34 -32.74 23.13
CA LEU A 12 2.43 -33.59 22.33
C LEU A 12 1.76 -32.90 21.13
N LEU A 13 2.02 -31.61 20.89
CA LEU A 13 1.45 -30.85 19.75
C LEU A 13 2.45 -30.56 18.61
N ALA A 14 3.69 -31.05 18.71
CA ALA A 14 4.73 -30.85 17.71
C ALA A 14 4.93 -32.03 16.73
N SER A 15 4.05 -33.04 16.76
CA SER A 15 4.27 -34.33 16.08
C SER A 15 3.12 -34.76 15.16
N GLY A 16 2.44 -33.82 14.49
CA GLY A 16 1.32 -34.15 13.62
C GLY A 16 1.24 -33.23 12.42
N SER A 17 1.85 -33.63 11.30
CA SER A 17 1.31 -33.53 9.93
C SER A 17 2.43 -33.45 8.88
N THR A 18 2.87 -34.60 8.37
CA THR A 18 3.28 -34.80 6.95
C THR A 18 3.45 -36.31 6.70
N LEU A 19 2.34 -37.06 6.70
CA LEU A 19 2.28 -38.35 6.02
C LEU A 19 1.70 -38.11 4.63
N VAL A 20 2.58 -37.91 3.64
CA VAL A 20 2.26 -38.08 2.21
C VAL A 20 2.65 -39.51 1.86
N LEU A 21 1.66 -40.39 1.77
CA LEU A 21 1.78 -41.70 1.14
C LEU A 21 1.14 -41.60 -0.25
N ALA A 22 1.98 -41.41 -1.27
CA ALA A 22 1.64 -41.40 -2.68
C ALA A 22 2.95 -41.72 -3.43
N GLN A 23 3.09 -42.66 -4.37
CA GLN A 23 2.20 -43.63 -5.02
C GLN A 23 3.07 -44.83 -5.42
N SER A 24 2.46 -46.01 -5.57
CA SER A 24 3.08 -47.17 -6.23
C SER A 24 3.58 -46.81 -7.63
N GLN A 25 4.85 -47.13 -7.93
CA GLN A 25 5.45 -47.00 -9.26
C GLN A 25 4.68 -47.85 -10.29
N PRO A 26 4.50 -47.40 -11.55
CA PRO A 26 4.09 -48.28 -12.62
C PRO A 26 5.27 -49.18 -12.99
N GLU A 27 5.15 -50.49 -12.75
CA GLU A 27 6.13 -51.48 -13.23
C GLU A 27 6.18 -51.45 -14.77
N ASP A 28 7.40 -51.39 -15.30
CA ASP A 28 7.67 -51.30 -16.73
C ASP A 28 7.66 -52.70 -17.35
N LEU A 29 6.67 -52.98 -18.20
CA LEU A 29 6.49 -54.27 -18.87
C LEU A 29 7.17 -54.32 -20.26
N LEU A 30 8.22 -53.52 -20.48
CA LEU A 30 8.98 -53.53 -21.72
C LEU A 30 10.27 -54.36 -21.60
N PRO A 31 10.64 -55.13 -22.64
CA PRO A 31 11.93 -55.81 -22.68
C PRO A 31 13.08 -54.79 -22.57
N PRO A 32 14.19 -55.12 -21.88
CA PRO A 32 15.30 -54.20 -21.69
C PRO A 32 15.86 -53.73 -23.05
N GLY A 33 15.87 -52.41 -23.28
CA GLY A 33 16.36 -51.78 -24.52
C GLY A 33 15.38 -50.84 -25.24
N PHE A 34 14.16 -50.62 -24.71
CA PHE A 34 13.16 -49.68 -25.26
C PHE A 34 13.02 -48.38 -24.45
N ASP A 35 14.00 -48.03 -23.63
CA ASP A 35 14.04 -46.74 -22.92
C ASP A 35 14.04 -45.58 -23.92
N GLN A 36 12.87 -44.95 -24.12
CA GLN A 36 12.79 -43.65 -24.78
C GLN A 36 13.30 -42.58 -23.81
N PRO A 37 14.11 -41.60 -24.25
CA PRO A 37 14.45 -40.46 -23.40
C PRO A 37 13.15 -39.76 -22.99
N ALA A 38 12.94 -39.62 -21.68
CA ALA A 38 11.73 -39.05 -21.12
C ALA A 38 11.47 -37.65 -21.70
N PRO A 39 10.27 -37.35 -22.23
CA PRO A 39 9.92 -36.00 -22.64
C PRO A 39 9.94 -35.06 -21.43
N THR A 40 10.62 -33.93 -21.57
CA THR A 40 10.54 -32.83 -20.60
C THR A 40 9.07 -32.40 -20.43
N PRO A 41 8.52 -32.40 -19.21
CA PRO A 41 7.12 -32.00 -19.01
C PRO A 41 6.95 -30.51 -19.33
N ALA A 42 6.24 -30.23 -20.43
CA ALA A 42 5.62 -28.95 -20.65
C ALA A 42 4.45 -28.80 -19.67
N ALA A 43 4.37 -27.67 -18.97
CA ALA A 43 3.26 -27.36 -18.08
C ALA A 43 1.95 -27.33 -18.88
N THR A 44 1.09 -28.32 -18.67
CA THR A 44 -0.27 -28.33 -19.20
C THR A 44 -1.10 -27.30 -18.44
N ARG A 45 -1.67 -26.34 -19.17
CA ARG A 45 -2.60 -25.33 -18.66
C ARG A 45 -3.88 -26.04 -18.23
N ALA A 46 -4.34 -25.82 -17.00
CA ALA A 46 -5.62 -26.36 -16.52
C ALA A 46 -6.79 -25.82 -17.37
N PRO A 47 -7.83 -26.64 -17.64
CA PRO A 47 -9.03 -26.19 -18.33
C PRO A 47 -9.77 -25.16 -17.47
N ARG A 48 -10.05 -23.99 -18.06
CA ARG A 48 -10.89 -22.94 -17.47
C ARG A 48 -12.35 -23.43 -17.44
N PRO A 49 -13.06 -23.36 -16.30
CA PRO A 49 -14.48 -23.70 -16.26
C PRO A 49 -15.30 -22.76 -17.16
N ALA A 50 -16.25 -23.35 -17.89
CA ALA A 50 -17.21 -22.60 -18.70
C ALA A 50 -18.20 -21.85 -17.80
N PRO A 51 -18.56 -20.59 -18.11
CA PRO A 51 -19.56 -19.86 -17.35
C PRO A 51 -20.96 -20.45 -17.61
N SER A 52 -21.69 -20.73 -16.53
CA SER A 52 -23.12 -21.04 -16.56
C SER A 52 -23.93 -19.77 -16.92
N PRO A 53 -25.01 -19.87 -17.71
CA PRO A 53 -25.87 -18.72 -18.00
C PRO A 53 -26.64 -18.30 -16.74
N VAL A 54 -26.47 -17.03 -16.35
CA VAL A 54 -27.22 -16.39 -15.26
C VAL A 54 -28.55 -15.87 -15.82
N PRO A 55 -29.70 -16.09 -15.17
CA PRO A 55 -30.96 -15.48 -15.59
C PRO A 55 -30.92 -13.95 -15.39
N SER A 56 -31.34 -13.22 -16.40
CA SER A 56 -31.39 -11.77 -16.43
C SER A 56 -32.46 -11.24 -15.47
N PRO A 57 -32.14 -10.30 -14.55
CA PRO A 57 -33.16 -9.59 -13.79
C PRO A 57 -33.90 -8.61 -14.71
N ALA A 58 -35.23 -8.58 -14.59
CA ALA A 58 -36.09 -7.64 -15.28
C ALA A 58 -35.75 -6.20 -14.88
N ALA A 59 -35.37 -5.37 -15.85
CA ALA A 59 -35.18 -3.94 -15.66
C ALA A 59 -36.53 -3.27 -15.42
N SER A 60 -36.74 -2.79 -14.19
CA SER A 60 -37.79 -1.81 -13.90
C SER A 60 -37.13 -0.43 -13.84
N GLY A 61 -37.44 0.40 -14.85
CA GLY A 61 -37.42 1.87 -14.80
C GLY A 61 -36.07 2.57 -14.64
N ALA A 62 -35.39 2.83 -15.76
CA ALA A 62 -34.44 3.94 -15.88
C ALA A 62 -34.59 4.62 -17.26
N PRO A 63 -34.42 5.95 -17.40
CA PRO A 63 -34.64 6.67 -18.64
C PRO A 63 -33.62 6.27 -19.72
N ALA A 64 -34.07 6.21 -20.97
CA ALA A 64 -33.23 5.87 -22.12
C ALA A 64 -32.12 6.90 -22.33
N MET A 65 -30.86 6.47 -22.23
CA MET A 65 -29.67 7.26 -22.54
C MET A 65 -29.23 6.99 -23.97
N GLN A 66 -29.08 8.04 -24.78
CA GLN A 66 -28.56 7.93 -26.14
C GLN A 66 -27.02 7.84 -26.13
N PRO A 67 -26.39 7.13 -27.07
CA PRO A 67 -24.93 7.07 -27.17
C PRO A 67 -24.42 8.40 -27.73
N GLY A 68 -23.73 9.20 -26.89
CA GLY A 68 -23.12 10.46 -27.29
C GLY A 68 -23.01 11.51 -26.19
N GLU A 69 -23.63 11.31 -25.03
CA GLU A 69 -23.67 12.32 -23.97
C GLU A 69 -22.49 12.15 -23.00
N VAL A 70 -21.43 12.94 -23.19
CA VAL A 70 -20.41 13.17 -22.16
C VAL A 70 -20.98 14.23 -21.22
N ILE A 71 -21.57 13.80 -20.10
CA ILE A 71 -22.01 14.74 -19.05
C ILE A 71 -20.77 15.16 -18.27
N GLN A 72 -20.15 16.26 -18.69
CA GLN A 72 -19.21 16.99 -17.86
C GLN A 72 -20.00 17.64 -16.72
N ALA A 73 -19.87 17.12 -15.50
CA ALA A 73 -20.46 17.74 -14.33
C ALA A 73 -19.96 19.19 -14.22
N LEU A 74 -20.89 20.15 -14.21
CA LEU A 74 -20.54 21.55 -13.97
C LEU A 74 -19.88 21.68 -12.58
N PRO A 75 -18.80 22.46 -12.45
CA PRO A 75 -18.18 22.69 -11.15
C PRO A 75 -19.14 23.53 -10.31
N GLY A 76 -19.77 22.91 -9.30
CA GLY A 76 -20.63 23.67 -8.39
C GLY A 76 -21.49 22.91 -7.38
N SER A 77 -21.55 21.57 -7.37
CA SER A 77 -22.44 20.89 -6.41
C SER A 77 -21.96 19.57 -5.81
N ALA A 78 -20.68 19.23 -5.94
CA ALA A 78 -20.07 18.11 -5.23
C ALA A 78 -19.10 18.65 -4.17
N GLY A 79 -19.63 18.82 -2.94
CA GLY A 79 -18.86 19.14 -1.76
C GLY A 79 -18.32 20.57 -1.74
N ALA A 80 -18.68 21.33 -0.70
CA ALA A 80 -17.79 22.37 -0.22
C ALA A 80 -16.48 21.70 0.21
N GLY A 81 -15.61 21.39 -0.74
CA GLY A 81 -14.20 21.22 -0.44
C GLY A 81 -13.74 22.53 0.17
N ASP A 82 -13.09 22.45 1.32
CA ASP A 82 -12.52 23.61 2.02
C ASP A 82 -11.93 24.57 0.99
N ALA A 83 -12.64 25.68 0.76
CA ALA A 83 -12.01 26.82 0.15
C ALA A 83 -10.80 27.12 1.04
N PRO A 84 -9.59 27.31 0.49
CA PRO A 84 -8.43 27.62 1.31
C PRO A 84 -8.81 28.82 2.16
N THR A 85 -8.87 28.62 3.48
CA THR A 85 -9.19 29.71 4.39
C THR A 85 -8.04 30.69 4.28
N LEU A 86 -8.30 31.85 3.67
CA LEU A 86 -7.32 32.92 3.53
C LEU A 86 -6.70 33.20 4.91
N GLY A 87 -5.42 32.85 5.07
CA GLY A 87 -4.65 33.10 6.28
C GLY A 87 -4.47 31.95 7.28
N SER A 88 -4.92 30.72 7.00
CA SER A 88 -4.55 29.57 7.84
C SER A 88 -3.08 29.22 7.69
N GLY A 89 -2.25 29.60 8.67
CA GLY A 89 -0.82 29.31 8.71
C GLY A 89 0.09 30.54 8.68
N ILE A 90 -0.48 31.75 8.65
CA ILE A 90 0.31 32.99 8.75
C ILE A 90 0.71 33.21 10.22
N ASP A 91 2.01 33.19 10.48
CA ASP A 91 2.56 33.63 11.76
C ASP A 91 2.54 35.16 11.80
N LEU A 92 1.45 35.71 12.35
CA LEU A 92 1.23 37.16 12.48
C LEU A 92 2.39 37.88 13.21
N ALA A 93 3.15 37.16 14.04
CA ALA A 93 4.30 37.72 14.75
C ALA A 93 5.55 37.89 13.87
N LYS A 94 5.57 37.29 12.67
CA LYS A 94 6.68 37.36 11.70
C LYS A 94 6.37 38.22 10.47
N LEU A 95 5.26 38.96 10.47
CA LEU A 95 4.89 39.79 9.34
C LEU A 95 5.88 40.96 9.17
N PRO A 96 6.32 41.26 7.93
CA PRO A 96 7.12 42.44 7.62
C PRO A 96 6.36 43.74 7.95
N THR A 97 7.07 44.87 7.95
CA THR A 97 6.41 46.18 8.11
C THR A 97 5.49 46.48 6.93
N LEU A 98 4.52 47.40 7.13
CA LEU A 98 3.58 47.80 6.08
C LEU A 98 4.29 48.34 4.83
N GLU A 99 5.33 49.17 5.01
CA GLU A 99 6.14 49.68 3.90
C GLU A 99 6.87 48.57 3.15
N GLN A 100 7.34 47.53 3.86
CA GLN A 100 7.97 46.36 3.24
C GLN A 100 6.94 45.52 2.48
N LEU A 101 5.72 45.39 2.99
CA LEU A 101 4.61 44.73 2.29
C LEU A 101 4.22 45.44 1.00
N GLU A 102 4.20 46.77 0.99
CA GLU A 102 3.87 47.57 -0.20
C GLU A 102 5.01 47.57 -1.23
N ALA A 103 6.26 47.43 -0.80
CA ALA A 103 7.43 47.37 -1.67
C ALA A 103 7.68 45.97 -2.28
N MET A 104 7.05 44.92 -1.74
CA MET A 104 7.19 43.56 -2.28
C MET A 104 6.45 43.39 -3.60
N SER A 105 7.00 42.54 -4.46
CA SER A 105 6.33 42.12 -5.68
C SER A 105 5.12 41.22 -5.38
N THR A 106 4.17 41.14 -6.33
CA THR A 106 3.02 40.23 -6.23
C THR A 106 3.45 38.78 -5.98
N ASP A 107 4.56 38.35 -6.56
CA ASP A 107 5.11 37.01 -6.38
C ASP A 107 5.60 36.74 -4.95
N GLU A 108 6.27 37.73 -4.33
CA GLU A 108 6.75 37.64 -2.94
C GLU A 108 5.58 37.69 -1.95
N LEU A 109 4.55 38.48 -2.25
CA LEU A 109 3.32 38.51 -1.48
C LEU A 109 2.58 37.17 -1.58
N ASP A 110 2.45 36.61 -2.78
CA ASP A 110 1.80 35.31 -2.98
C ASP A 110 2.57 34.18 -2.27
N GLU A 111 3.90 34.26 -2.20
CA GLU A 111 4.71 33.31 -1.44
C GLU A 111 4.56 33.49 0.07
N LEU A 112 4.61 34.73 0.56
CA LEU A 112 4.42 35.08 1.97
C LEU A 112 3.05 34.66 2.50
N PHE A 113 2.00 34.87 1.69
CA PHE A 113 0.63 34.52 2.02
C PHE A 113 0.24 33.11 1.58
N GLY A 114 1.14 32.37 0.93
CA GLY A 114 0.88 31.02 0.42
C GLY A 114 -0.24 30.94 -0.61
N LEU A 115 -0.46 32.03 -1.36
CA LEU A 115 -1.50 32.16 -2.38
C LEU A 115 -1.15 31.44 -3.69
N LYS A 116 0.13 31.08 -3.89
CA LYS A 116 0.52 30.22 -5.02
C LYS A 116 -0.13 28.85 -4.88
N PRO A 117 -0.94 28.40 -5.86
CA PRO A 117 -1.50 27.05 -5.85
C PRO A 117 -0.35 26.03 -5.79
N LYS A 118 -0.27 25.29 -4.68
CA LYS A 118 0.77 24.29 -4.47
C LYS A 118 0.46 22.96 -5.17
N VAL A 119 -0.78 22.79 -5.63
CA VAL A 119 -1.31 21.53 -6.15
C VAL A 119 -1.96 21.79 -7.49
N ASP A 120 -1.42 21.17 -8.55
CA ASP A 120 -1.97 21.21 -9.91
C ASP A 120 -3.01 20.09 -10.15
N ILE A 121 -3.29 19.28 -9.13
CA ILE A 121 -4.24 18.17 -9.18
C ILE A 121 -5.60 18.63 -8.62
N PRO A 122 -6.70 18.57 -9.40
CA PRO A 122 -8.01 18.95 -8.90
C PRO A 122 -8.42 18.04 -7.74
N ALA A 123 -9.20 18.56 -6.78
CA ALA A 123 -9.55 17.85 -5.54
C ALA A 123 -10.14 16.45 -5.76
N ALA A 124 -10.92 16.26 -6.82
CA ALA A 124 -11.52 14.96 -7.17
C ALA A 124 -10.50 13.93 -7.72
N ALA A 125 -9.33 14.36 -8.18
CA ALA A 125 -8.26 13.51 -8.72
C ALA A 125 -7.11 13.28 -7.72
N GLN A 126 -7.17 13.88 -6.53
CA GLN A 126 -6.16 13.69 -5.50
C GLN A 126 -6.23 12.28 -4.91
N ARG A 127 -5.07 11.69 -4.66
CA ARG A 127 -4.96 10.41 -3.95
C ARG A 127 -5.27 10.64 -2.48
N SER A 128 -6.17 9.82 -1.96
CA SER A 128 -6.59 9.91 -0.56
C SER A 128 -5.52 9.36 0.39
N MET A 129 -5.17 10.15 1.41
CA MET A 129 -4.30 9.70 2.51
C MET A 129 -5.03 8.81 3.54
N ALA A 130 -6.32 8.52 3.35
CA ALA A 130 -7.07 7.66 4.27
C ALA A 130 -6.54 6.22 4.29
N ARG A 131 -5.97 5.75 3.16
CA ARG A 131 -5.42 4.39 3.03
C ARG A 131 -4.24 4.47 2.08
N VAL A 132 -3.05 4.10 2.54
CA VAL A 132 -1.83 4.16 1.75
C VAL A 132 -1.28 2.76 1.52
N GLY A 133 -1.04 2.41 0.27
CA GLY A 133 -0.46 1.14 -0.15
C GLY A 133 -1.00 0.62 -1.48
N VAL A 134 -0.25 -0.32 -2.04
CA VAL A 134 -0.43 -0.77 -3.43
C VAL A 134 -1.21 -2.08 -3.50
N ILE A 135 -1.18 -2.90 -2.44
CA ILE A 135 -1.84 -4.22 -2.43
C ILE A 135 -3.18 -4.11 -1.68
N ASP A 136 -4.29 -4.29 -2.38
CA ASP A 136 -5.62 -4.30 -1.78
C ASP A 136 -5.90 -5.62 -1.03
N PRO A 137 -6.78 -5.64 0.01
CA PRO A 137 -7.23 -6.88 0.64
C PRO A 137 -7.69 -7.99 -0.32
N ASP A 138 -8.33 -7.64 -1.44
CA ASP A 138 -8.81 -8.62 -2.42
C ASP A 138 -7.66 -9.24 -3.25
N GLU A 139 -6.53 -8.55 -3.33
CA GLU A 139 -5.26 -9.05 -3.87
C GLU A 139 -4.43 -9.77 -2.79
N GLY A 140 -5.07 -9.98 -1.63
CA GLY A 140 -4.60 -10.59 -0.40
C GLY A 140 -3.68 -9.71 0.44
N GLY A 141 -3.72 -8.39 0.25
CA GLY A 141 -3.19 -7.44 1.22
C GLY A 141 -3.83 -7.64 2.59
N LEU A 142 -3.24 -7.05 3.62
CA LEU A 142 -3.86 -7.04 4.94
C LEU A 142 -5.14 -6.20 4.92
N PRO A 143 -6.18 -6.56 5.71
CA PRO A 143 -7.37 -5.74 5.87
C PRO A 143 -7.03 -4.28 6.20
N VAL A 144 -7.73 -3.34 5.56
CA VAL A 144 -7.44 -1.90 5.65
C VAL A 144 -7.29 -1.39 7.09
N PHE A 145 -8.15 -1.87 7.99
CA PHE A 145 -8.21 -1.46 9.39
C PHE A 145 -7.45 -2.39 10.36
N SER A 146 -6.52 -3.21 9.86
CA SER A 146 -5.72 -4.13 10.69
C SER A 146 -5.00 -3.45 11.85
N LEU A 147 -4.67 -2.16 11.74
CA LEU A 147 -3.97 -1.39 12.76
C LEU A 147 -4.87 -0.44 13.56
N ALA A 148 -6.19 -0.42 13.32
CA ALA A 148 -7.09 0.56 13.94
C ALA A 148 -7.07 0.53 15.47
N LYS A 149 -6.89 -0.65 16.08
CA LYS A 149 -6.82 -0.83 17.54
C LYS A 149 -5.39 -0.87 18.09
N GLN A 150 -4.39 -0.51 17.29
CA GLN A 150 -3.00 -0.52 17.70
C GLN A 150 -2.57 0.88 18.14
N PRO A 151 -1.86 1.03 19.27
CA PRO A 151 -1.38 2.34 19.68
C PRO A 151 -0.31 2.84 18.71
N ALA A 152 -0.43 4.10 18.26
CA ALA A 152 0.50 4.73 17.33
C ALA A 152 1.97 4.61 17.77
N GLY A 153 2.24 4.76 19.07
CA GLY A 153 3.59 4.60 19.64
C GLY A 153 4.19 3.22 19.43
N LEU A 154 3.39 2.15 19.52
CA LEU A 154 3.86 0.78 19.28
C LEU A 154 4.18 0.57 17.79
N VAL A 155 3.30 1.02 16.90
CA VAL A 155 3.51 0.89 15.44
C VAL A 155 4.76 1.68 15.03
N ARG A 156 4.92 2.90 15.55
CA ARG A 156 6.12 3.72 15.35
C ARG A 156 7.37 3.01 15.81
N ALA A 157 7.37 2.51 17.04
CA ALA A 157 8.51 1.81 17.62
C ALA A 157 8.85 0.53 16.86
N ALA A 158 7.86 -0.22 16.39
CA ALA A 158 8.06 -1.44 15.61
C ALA A 158 8.68 -1.15 14.24
N LEU A 159 8.15 -0.17 13.49
CA LEU A 159 8.66 0.19 12.17
C LEU A 159 10.05 0.84 12.26
N ALA A 160 10.24 1.78 13.19
CA ALA A 160 11.50 2.49 13.38
C ALA A 160 12.59 1.59 14.04
N GLY A 161 12.19 0.67 14.92
CA GLY A 161 13.09 -0.25 15.61
C GLY A 161 13.53 -1.46 14.76
N SER A 162 12.87 -1.70 13.62
CA SER A 162 13.23 -2.78 12.69
C SER A 162 14.45 -2.36 11.85
N GLN A 163 15.65 -2.59 12.41
CA GLN A 163 16.94 -2.21 11.82
C GLN A 163 17.80 -3.41 11.38
N GLY A 164 17.52 -4.61 11.91
CA GLY A 164 18.27 -5.83 11.58
C GLY A 164 17.76 -6.53 10.31
N PRO A 165 18.58 -7.41 9.69
CA PRO A 165 18.16 -8.21 8.55
C PRO A 165 17.08 -9.23 8.93
N VAL A 166 16.13 -9.47 8.02
CA VAL A 166 15.11 -10.52 8.19
C VAL A 166 15.70 -11.88 7.79
N ILE A 167 15.92 -12.75 8.77
CA ILE A 167 16.64 -14.01 8.57
C ILE A 167 15.76 -15.09 7.89
N SER A 168 14.44 -14.95 7.95
CA SER A 168 13.48 -15.88 7.33
C SER A 168 13.02 -15.38 5.97
N ARG A 169 13.20 -16.19 4.91
CA ARG A 169 12.65 -15.87 3.58
C ARG A 169 11.13 -15.70 3.58
N TRP A 170 10.40 -16.59 4.25
CA TRP A 170 8.95 -16.45 4.39
C TRP A 170 8.58 -15.23 5.22
N GLY A 171 9.35 -14.94 6.28
CA GLY A 171 9.18 -13.73 7.08
C GLY A 171 9.37 -12.45 6.27
N HIS A 172 10.37 -12.42 5.39
CA HIS A 172 10.64 -11.29 4.51
C HIS A 172 9.50 -11.08 3.50
N ILE A 173 9.02 -12.16 2.88
CA ILE A 173 7.88 -12.11 1.94
C ILE A 173 6.63 -11.56 2.63
N LEU A 174 6.30 -12.09 3.82
CA LEU A 174 5.14 -11.65 4.58
C LEU A 174 5.27 -10.21 5.06
N LEU A 175 6.45 -9.81 5.55
CA LEU A 175 6.70 -8.46 6.00
C LEU A 175 6.62 -7.46 4.84
N ARG A 176 7.25 -7.76 3.69
CA ARG A 176 7.13 -6.94 2.48
C ARG A 176 5.67 -6.76 2.08
N ARG A 177 4.89 -7.84 2.09
CA ARG A 177 3.45 -7.79 1.75
C ARG A 177 2.67 -6.94 2.73
N ALA A 178 2.90 -7.11 4.04
CA ALA A 178 2.26 -6.30 5.07
C ALA A 178 2.60 -4.81 4.90
N LEU A 179 3.88 -4.50 4.66
CA LEU A 179 4.36 -3.14 4.46
C LEU A 179 3.92 -2.51 3.13
N ALA A 180 3.53 -3.30 2.13
CA ALA A 180 2.97 -2.80 0.86
C ALA A 180 1.43 -2.80 0.80
N SER A 181 0.75 -3.36 1.80
CA SER A 181 -0.73 -3.46 1.85
C SER A 181 -1.40 -2.08 1.97
N ARG A 182 -2.59 -1.89 1.39
CA ARG A 182 -3.35 -0.64 1.47
C ARG A 182 -3.97 -0.49 2.86
N LEU A 183 -3.27 0.17 3.77
CA LEU A 183 -3.61 0.27 5.19
C LEU A 183 -3.99 1.69 5.59
N ALA A 184 -4.99 1.81 6.47
CA ALA A 184 -5.23 3.04 7.21
C ALA A 184 -4.16 3.21 8.29
N ALA A 185 -3.71 4.46 8.49
CA ALA A 185 -2.81 4.77 9.60
C ALA A 185 -3.49 4.48 10.96
N PRO A 186 -2.74 4.05 11.98
CA PRO A 186 -3.27 3.90 13.34
C PRO A 186 -3.88 5.22 13.85
N GLU A 187 -4.86 5.13 14.75
CA GLU A 187 -5.46 6.33 15.34
C GLU A 187 -4.40 7.20 16.04
N GLY A 188 -4.40 8.50 15.74
CA GLY A 188 -3.44 9.47 16.29
C GLY A 188 -2.03 9.41 15.67
N MET A 189 -1.83 8.65 14.59
CA MET A 189 -0.61 8.67 13.79
C MET A 189 -0.84 9.47 12.50
N ASP A 190 0.10 10.33 12.14
CA ASP A 190 0.08 11.03 10.87
C ASP A 190 0.22 10.02 9.70
N PRO A 191 -0.65 10.04 8.68
CA PRO A 191 -0.57 9.08 7.58
C PRO A 191 0.70 9.20 6.74
N ALA A 192 1.27 10.39 6.58
CA ALA A 192 2.54 10.58 5.86
C ALA A 192 3.72 10.07 6.68
N GLU A 193 3.71 10.25 8.01
CA GLU A 193 4.68 9.60 8.91
C GLU A 193 4.60 8.07 8.80
N PHE A 194 3.39 7.51 8.85
CA PHE A 194 3.18 6.07 8.73
C PHE A 194 3.68 5.52 7.38
N ALA A 195 3.36 6.21 6.28
CA ALA A 195 3.86 5.86 4.95
C ALA A 195 5.40 5.94 4.88
N ALA A 196 6.00 6.99 5.44
CA ALA A 196 7.45 7.18 5.48
C ALA A 196 8.14 6.03 6.21
N LEU A 197 7.68 5.68 7.41
CA LEU A 197 8.27 4.60 8.21
C LEU A 197 8.21 3.25 7.50
N ARG A 198 7.12 2.96 6.79
CA ARG A 198 6.97 1.74 5.99
C ARG A 198 7.89 1.74 4.77
N ALA A 199 7.95 2.86 4.04
CA ALA A 199 8.84 3.00 2.88
C ALA A 199 10.31 2.88 3.30
N SER A 200 10.72 3.53 4.40
CA SER A 200 12.08 3.40 4.93
C SER A 200 12.41 1.96 5.35
N LEU A 201 11.45 1.23 5.94
CA LEU A 201 11.67 -0.17 6.29
C LEU A 201 11.79 -1.06 5.03
N LEU A 202 10.95 -0.84 4.02
CA LEU A 202 11.10 -1.52 2.73
C LEU A 202 12.47 -1.25 2.09
N ASN A 203 12.95 0.00 2.12
CA ASN A 203 14.30 0.35 1.64
C ASN A 203 15.40 -0.39 2.41
N ARG A 204 15.33 -0.44 3.74
CA ARG A 204 16.30 -1.20 4.58
C ARG A 204 16.28 -2.69 4.29
N MET A 205 15.12 -3.22 3.91
CA MET A 205 14.96 -4.61 3.46
C MET A 205 15.49 -4.85 2.03
N GLY A 206 15.90 -3.81 1.30
CA GLY A 206 16.29 -3.90 -0.11
C GLY A 206 15.10 -3.99 -1.08
N GLU A 207 13.87 -3.74 -0.61
CA GLU A 207 12.63 -3.80 -1.38
C GLU A 207 12.30 -2.45 -2.03
N PHE A 208 13.27 -1.90 -2.76
CA PHE A 208 13.21 -0.54 -3.32
C PHE A 208 12.03 -0.36 -4.29
N ALA A 209 11.72 -1.36 -5.12
CA ALA A 209 10.57 -1.30 -6.02
C ALA A 209 9.22 -1.21 -5.28
N ALA A 210 9.09 -1.91 -4.14
CA ALA A 210 7.88 -1.84 -3.31
C ALA A 210 7.80 -0.51 -2.54
N ALA A 211 8.93 -0.02 -2.03
CA ALA A 211 9.02 1.29 -1.40
C ALA A 211 8.65 2.40 -2.39
N ARG A 212 9.19 2.35 -3.61
CA ARG A 212 8.88 3.29 -4.70
C ARG A 212 7.39 3.28 -5.01
N ALA A 213 6.80 2.11 -5.19
CA ALA A 213 5.37 2.00 -5.47
C ALA A 213 4.51 2.54 -4.31
N LEU A 214 4.94 2.34 -3.07
CA LEU A 214 4.26 2.87 -1.88
C LEU A 214 4.31 4.40 -1.82
N VAL A 215 5.47 5.02 -2.08
CA VAL A 215 5.58 6.49 -2.04
C VAL A 215 4.80 7.14 -3.18
N GLN A 216 4.74 6.50 -4.36
CA GLN A 216 3.98 6.99 -5.51
C GLN A 216 2.45 6.91 -5.34
N ASP A 217 1.95 6.17 -4.34
CA ASP A 217 0.54 6.16 -3.96
C ASP A 217 0.16 7.41 -3.13
N VAL A 218 1.15 8.20 -2.69
CA VAL A 218 0.94 9.47 -1.99
C VAL A 218 1.14 10.63 -2.96
N ASP A 219 0.25 11.61 -2.95
CA ASP A 219 0.44 12.84 -3.74
C ASP A 219 1.59 13.68 -3.17
N THR A 220 2.37 14.30 -4.06
CA THR A 220 3.54 15.12 -3.71
C THR A 220 3.23 16.25 -2.73
N ALA A 221 2.01 16.79 -2.76
CA ALA A 221 1.52 17.79 -1.81
C ALA A 221 1.51 17.32 -0.35
N ASN A 222 1.41 16.00 -0.12
CA ASN A 222 1.37 15.38 1.19
C ASN A 222 2.73 14.79 1.63
N TYR A 223 3.82 15.08 0.91
CA TYR A 223 5.14 14.56 1.25
C TYR A 223 5.71 15.27 2.49
N SER A 224 5.94 14.50 3.55
CA SER A 224 6.75 14.93 4.69
C SER A 224 8.25 14.83 4.37
N PRO A 225 9.14 15.56 5.08
CA PRO A 225 10.59 15.43 4.87
C PRO A 225 11.10 13.98 5.01
N ALA A 226 10.52 13.22 5.93
CA ALA A 226 10.85 11.80 6.11
C ALA A 226 10.38 10.95 4.92
N LEU A 227 9.18 11.21 4.38
CA LEU A 227 8.67 10.52 3.19
C LEU A 227 9.51 10.86 1.96
N THR A 228 9.92 12.11 1.80
CA THR A 228 10.83 12.55 0.73
C THR A 228 12.16 11.83 0.79
N GLY A 229 12.78 11.71 1.97
CA GLY A 229 14.01 10.94 2.14
C GLY A 229 13.83 9.47 1.77
N ALA A 230 12.76 8.83 2.25
CA ALA A 230 12.46 7.45 1.90
C ALA A 230 12.18 7.27 0.40
N ALA A 231 11.55 8.24 -0.25
CA ALA A 231 11.31 8.23 -1.69
C ALA A 231 12.63 8.30 -2.45
N LEU A 232 13.52 9.24 -2.10
CA LEU A 232 14.84 9.37 -2.72
C LEU A 232 15.66 8.07 -2.59
N ASP A 233 15.70 7.49 -1.40
CA ASP A 233 16.38 6.20 -1.16
C ASP A 233 15.80 5.09 -2.05
N SER A 234 14.48 5.07 -2.26
CA SER A 234 13.82 4.07 -3.11
C SER A 234 14.15 4.26 -4.59
N TYR A 235 14.24 5.50 -5.07
CA TYR A 235 14.62 5.81 -6.44
C TYR A 235 16.08 5.46 -6.70
N ILE A 236 16.99 5.84 -5.80
CA ILE A 236 18.42 5.49 -5.88
C ILE A 236 18.58 3.96 -5.85
N GLY A 237 17.94 3.28 -4.90
CA GLY A 237 18.03 1.83 -4.75
C GLY A 237 17.42 1.04 -5.91
N ASN A 238 16.47 1.64 -6.63
CA ASN A 238 15.88 1.07 -7.85
C ASN A 238 16.58 1.51 -9.14
N ALA A 239 17.66 2.31 -9.04
CA ALA A 239 18.36 2.95 -10.16
C ALA A 239 17.43 3.75 -11.09
N ASP A 240 16.40 4.37 -10.53
CA ASP A 240 15.35 5.12 -11.21
C ASP A 240 15.57 6.62 -10.98
N ILE A 241 16.61 7.17 -11.62
CA ILE A 241 17.16 8.52 -11.37
C ILE A 241 16.89 9.52 -12.52
N LEU A 242 15.88 9.27 -13.35
CA LEU A 242 15.60 10.03 -14.58
C LEU A 242 14.15 10.53 -14.66
#